data_AF-A0A9N9ZAS0-F1
#
_entry.id   AF-A0A9N9ZAS0-F1
#
_cell.length_a   1.000
_cell.length_b   1.000
_cell.length_c   1.000
_cell.angle_alpha   90.00
_cell.angle_beta   90.00
_cell.angle_gamma   90.00
#
_symmetry.space_group_name_H-M   'P 1'
#
loop_
_entity.id
_entity.type
_entity.pdbx_description
1 polymer ?
#
loop_
_entity_poly.entity_id
_entity_poly.type
_entity_poly.pdbx_seq_one_letter_code
_entity_poly.pdbx_strand_id
1 'polypeptide(L)'
;MAAPVDYSTYLVTDSTPGILGDRDLCQVVEAALQGGVTIVQYRDKHSSRDVVVETAKKLHDICKRFQVPFLINDQVDVAAEIGCEGQARELLGPGKIIGVTASSVEEALQAAKAGADYLGIGTVYSTQTKKDTKSIIGPSGVRTILSQLAASGHGAIATVCIGGINISNTQQVMTQSSAPAKSLDGVAVVSAIIAAADPAAAARELSSKVLTAKVPDVIQAVAKKTPLSHNMTNLVGIPLSPSTTTELLTYLQVVQNFAANVGLAVGASPIMANYAEEAADLAKLGGSLVINMGTVTPDGLKNYVQALEAYNAAGGPVLLDPVGAGATAVRRSAVKTLLAAGSFAVIKGNEGEIQTLHGASVTQRGVDSDSTLSLAQRASVVQSVARAHSAVVLMTGVTDILSDGRRTFR
;
A
#
# COMPACT_ATOMS: atom_id res chain seq x y z
N MET A 1 9.94 17.09 10.56
CA MET A 1 9.38 15.91 11.25
C MET A 1 9.92 14.67 10.56
N ALA A 2 10.37 13.66 11.31
CA ALA A 2 10.74 12.37 10.73
C ALA A 2 9.50 11.72 10.08
N ALA A 3 9.68 10.99 8.98
CA ALA A 3 8.59 10.25 8.35
C ALA A 3 8.06 9.17 9.30
N PRO A 4 6.74 8.88 9.28
CA PRO A 4 6.18 7.80 10.10
C PRO A 4 6.78 6.45 9.70
N VAL A 5 7.04 5.60 10.70
CA VAL A 5 7.65 4.27 10.52
C VAL A 5 6.61 3.28 10.00
N ASP A 6 6.98 2.53 8.96
CA ASP A 6 6.13 1.47 8.41
C ASP A 6 6.46 0.12 9.06
N TYR A 7 5.56 -0.35 9.93
CA TYR A 7 5.70 -1.62 10.64
C TYR A 7 5.11 -2.83 9.90
N SER A 8 4.68 -2.67 8.63
CA SER A 8 3.94 -3.70 7.89
C SER A 8 4.66 -5.04 7.81
N THR A 9 5.95 -5.06 7.48
CA THR A 9 6.75 -6.29 7.38
C THR A 9 8.03 -6.14 8.18
N TYR A 10 8.00 -6.65 9.41
CA TYR A 10 9.08 -6.50 10.37
C TYR A 10 9.94 -7.77 10.42
N LEU A 11 11.19 -7.65 9.97
CA LEU A 11 12.20 -8.70 10.12
C LEU A 11 12.96 -8.58 11.43
N VAL A 12 12.96 -9.65 12.23
CA VAL A 12 13.87 -9.81 13.37
C VAL A 12 14.93 -10.85 12.98
N THR A 13 16.21 -10.52 13.11
CA THR A 13 17.30 -11.42 12.69
C THR A 13 17.53 -12.56 13.68
N ASP A 14 18.09 -13.66 13.18
CA ASP A 14 18.66 -14.71 14.02
C ASP A 14 19.87 -15.30 13.28
N SER A 15 21.06 -15.14 13.86
CA SER A 15 22.34 -15.59 13.28
C SER A 15 22.70 -17.02 13.66
N THR A 16 21.83 -17.75 14.37
CA THR A 16 22.15 -19.10 14.82
C THR A 16 22.22 -20.08 13.63
N PRO A 17 23.12 -21.09 13.67
CA PRO A 17 23.22 -22.09 12.60
C PRO A 17 21.92 -22.83 12.30
N GLY A 18 21.03 -22.95 13.29
CA GLY A 18 19.73 -23.62 13.11
C GLY A 18 18.72 -22.84 12.26
N ILE A 19 18.90 -21.53 12.08
CA ILE A 19 18.00 -20.69 11.28
C ILE A 19 18.73 -20.13 10.06
N LEU A 20 19.91 -19.54 10.24
CA LEU A 20 20.67 -18.94 9.16
C LEU A 20 21.37 -19.99 8.28
N GLY A 21 21.83 -21.09 8.90
CA GLY A 21 22.76 -22.04 8.28
C GLY A 21 24.14 -21.41 8.11
N ASP A 22 24.80 -21.72 7.00
CA ASP A 22 26.14 -21.20 6.65
C ASP A 22 26.10 -19.91 5.81
N ARG A 23 24.92 -19.28 5.68
CA ARG A 23 24.72 -18.09 4.85
C ARG A 23 25.18 -16.83 5.55
N ASP A 24 25.53 -15.82 4.77
CA ASP A 24 25.84 -14.49 5.27
C ASP A 24 24.56 -13.73 5.66
N LEU A 25 24.50 -13.25 6.90
CA LEU A 25 23.33 -12.53 7.42
C LEU A 25 23.06 -11.23 6.67
N CYS A 26 24.12 -10.50 6.27
CA CYS A 26 23.97 -9.23 5.56
C CYS A 26 23.34 -9.45 4.18
N GLN A 27 23.76 -10.49 3.47
CA GLN A 27 23.17 -10.88 2.18
C GLN A 27 21.69 -11.29 2.32
N VAL A 28 21.35 -12.06 3.36
CA VAL A 28 19.97 -12.47 3.63
C VAL A 28 19.09 -11.25 3.94
N VAL A 29 19.57 -10.32 4.76
CA VAL A 29 18.83 -9.08 5.09
C VAL A 29 18.68 -8.18 3.86
N GLU A 30 19.72 -8.02 3.04
CA GLU A 30 19.64 -7.25 1.80
C GLU A 30 18.62 -7.84 0.81
N ALA A 31 18.62 -9.16 0.64
CA ALA A 31 17.60 -9.85 -0.16
C ALA A 31 16.18 -9.64 0.40
N ALA A 32 16.01 -9.73 1.72
CA ALA A 32 14.72 -9.48 2.36
C ALA A 32 14.22 -8.03 2.17
N LEU A 33 15.13 -7.05 2.22
CA LEU A 33 14.82 -5.63 1.93
C LEU A 33 14.37 -5.44 0.47
N GLN A 34 15.03 -6.09 -0.49
CA GLN A 34 14.58 -6.13 -1.90
C GLN A 34 13.22 -6.82 -2.06
N GLY A 35 12.85 -7.69 -1.12
CA GLY A 35 11.55 -8.35 -1.05
C GLY A 35 10.44 -7.50 -0.45
N GLY A 36 10.75 -6.37 0.21
CA GLY A 36 9.76 -5.47 0.80
C GLY A 36 9.66 -5.51 2.32
N VAL A 37 10.71 -5.93 3.03
CA VAL A 37 10.83 -5.68 4.47
C VAL A 37 10.87 -4.17 4.74
N THR A 38 10.08 -3.71 5.71
CA THR A 38 9.88 -2.28 6.00
C THR A 38 10.56 -1.82 7.29
N ILE A 39 11.03 -2.76 8.11
CA ILE A 39 11.82 -2.51 9.33
C ILE A 39 12.65 -3.76 9.68
N VAL A 40 13.89 -3.55 10.13
CA VAL A 40 14.81 -4.62 10.52
C VAL A 40 15.24 -4.43 11.98
N GLN A 41 15.20 -5.50 12.77
CA GLN A 41 15.80 -5.54 14.11
C GLN A 41 16.90 -6.58 14.16
N TYR A 42 18.11 -6.13 14.49
CA TYR A 42 19.22 -7.01 14.77
C TYR A 42 19.14 -7.55 16.20
N ARG A 43 19.10 -8.87 16.29
CA ARG A 43 19.09 -9.63 17.53
C ARG A 43 20.20 -10.68 17.48
N ASP A 44 21.17 -10.51 18.37
CA ASP A 44 22.22 -11.48 18.64
C ASP A 44 22.39 -11.60 20.16
N LYS A 45 22.45 -12.83 20.66
CA LYS A 45 22.58 -13.16 22.10
C LYS A 45 23.84 -13.95 22.43
N HIS A 46 24.63 -14.31 21.42
CA HIS A 46 25.67 -15.32 21.55
C HIS A 46 27.04 -14.80 21.14
N SER A 47 27.10 -13.84 20.21
CA SER A 47 28.33 -13.26 19.71
C SER A 47 28.98 -12.30 20.73
N SER A 48 30.29 -12.11 20.62
CA SER A 48 31.00 -11.09 21.40
C SER A 48 30.60 -9.69 20.95
N ARG A 49 30.78 -8.70 21.84
CA ARG A 49 30.43 -7.30 21.58
C ARG A 49 31.02 -6.77 20.27
N ASP A 50 32.30 -7.01 20.03
CA ASP A 50 33.00 -6.46 18.85
C ASP A 50 32.37 -6.98 17.55
N VAL A 51 32.01 -8.27 17.52
CA VAL A 51 31.33 -8.89 16.37
C VAL A 51 29.92 -8.34 16.19
N VAL A 52 29.18 -8.13 17.29
CA VAL A 52 27.84 -7.53 17.27
C VAL A 52 27.91 -6.10 16.71
N VAL A 53 28.85 -5.29 17.17
CA VAL A 53 29.04 -3.90 16.71
C VAL A 53 29.40 -3.87 15.23
N GLU A 54 30.36 -4.68 14.79
CA GLU A 54 30.78 -4.73 13.39
C GLU A 54 29.61 -5.14 12.47
N THR A 55 28.88 -6.19 12.84
CA THR A 55 27.73 -6.69 12.08
C THR A 55 26.61 -5.65 12.04
N ALA A 56 26.30 -5.03 13.17
CA ALA A 56 25.27 -4.00 13.27
C ALA A 56 25.61 -2.77 12.41
N LYS A 57 26.88 -2.36 12.32
CA LYS A 57 27.31 -1.28 11.40
C LYS A 57 27.03 -1.63 9.94
N LYS A 58 27.41 -2.84 9.51
CA LYS A 58 27.15 -3.33 8.14
C LYS A 58 25.65 -3.37 7.82
N LEU A 59 24.85 -3.93 8.72
CA LEU A 59 23.39 -4.01 8.56
C LEU A 59 22.73 -2.63 8.53
N HIS A 60 23.18 -1.70 9.38
CA HIS A 60 22.68 -0.32 9.39
C HIS A 60 22.96 0.39 8.06
N ASP A 61 24.16 0.25 7.50
CA ASP A 61 24.50 0.83 6.20
C ASP A 61 23.65 0.24 5.07
N ILE A 62 23.39 -1.06 5.10
CA ILE A 62 22.45 -1.71 4.17
C ILE A 62 21.06 -1.09 4.30
N CYS A 63 20.49 -1.07 5.51
CA CYS A 63 19.14 -0.54 5.75
C CYS A 63 19.00 0.93 5.33
N LYS A 64 20.04 1.76 5.55
CA LYS A 64 20.08 3.16 5.09
C LYS A 64 19.94 3.28 3.57
N ARG A 65 20.58 2.40 2.78
CA ARG A 65 20.46 2.43 1.30
C ARG A 65 19.01 2.19 0.85
N PHE A 66 18.27 1.38 1.60
CA PHE A 66 16.85 1.10 1.35
C PHE A 66 15.90 2.08 2.05
N GLN A 67 16.42 3.04 2.81
CA GLN A 67 15.62 3.98 3.63
C GLN A 67 14.70 3.26 4.64
N VAL A 68 15.17 2.12 5.15
CA VAL A 68 14.44 1.28 6.12
C VAL A 68 15.04 1.48 7.52
N PRO A 69 14.22 1.67 8.58
CA PRO A 69 14.71 1.79 9.95
C PRO A 69 15.40 0.51 10.44
N PHE A 70 16.43 0.68 11.28
CA PHE A 70 17.24 -0.40 11.83
C PHE A 70 17.30 -0.31 13.35
N LEU A 71 16.82 -1.37 14.02
CA LEU A 71 16.72 -1.46 15.47
C LEU A 71 17.73 -2.45 16.04
N ILE A 72 18.22 -2.22 17.26
CA ILE A 72 19.01 -3.19 18.02
C ILE A 72 18.21 -3.71 19.21
N ASN A 73 18.17 -5.02 19.37
CA ASN A 73 17.45 -5.69 20.46
C ASN A 73 18.27 -5.70 21.76
N ASP A 74 17.71 -5.19 22.85
CA ASP A 74 18.20 -5.26 24.25
C ASP A 74 19.61 -4.68 24.54
N GLN A 75 20.39 -4.27 23.54
CA GLN A 75 21.77 -3.73 23.69
C GLN A 75 21.83 -2.22 23.42
N VAL A 76 21.40 -1.42 24.40
CA VAL A 76 21.26 0.04 24.30
C VAL A 76 22.60 0.75 24.04
N ASP A 77 23.66 0.25 24.62
CA ASP A 77 25.02 0.75 24.46
C ASP A 77 25.56 0.58 23.03
N VAL A 78 25.30 -0.57 22.40
CA VAL A 78 25.59 -0.80 20.98
C VAL A 78 24.74 0.13 20.10
N ALA A 79 23.46 0.33 20.46
CA ALA A 79 22.59 1.25 19.73
C ALA A 79 23.08 2.70 19.78
N ALA A 80 23.54 3.14 20.96
CA ALA A 80 24.12 4.47 21.15
C ALA A 80 25.43 4.64 20.36
N GLU A 81 26.30 3.63 20.35
CA GLU A 81 27.58 3.67 19.63
C GLU A 81 27.41 3.78 18.11
N ILE A 82 26.43 3.07 17.55
CA ILE A 82 26.18 3.01 16.10
C ILE A 82 25.28 4.17 15.64
N GLY A 83 24.62 4.85 16.59
CA GLY A 83 23.68 5.93 16.32
C GLY A 83 22.38 5.46 15.67
N CYS A 84 22.02 4.18 15.80
CA CYS A 84 20.75 3.62 15.30
C CYS A 84 19.59 3.82 16.30
N GLU A 85 18.39 3.34 16.00
CA GLU A 85 17.23 3.42 16.91
C GLU A 85 17.21 2.22 17.88
N GLY A 86 16.63 2.39 19.08
CA GLY A 86 16.70 1.38 20.15
C GLY A 86 15.90 1.72 21.40
N GLN A 87 15.91 0.81 22.37
CA GLN A 87 15.24 0.98 23.67
C GLN A 87 16.03 1.92 24.61
N ALA A 88 15.32 2.62 25.51
CA ALA A 88 15.79 3.58 26.52
C ALA A 88 15.99 5.04 26.03
N ARG A 89 14.91 5.83 26.18
CA ARG A 89 14.81 7.25 25.79
C ARG A 89 15.84 8.15 26.49
N GLU A 90 16.22 7.79 27.72
CA GLU A 90 17.19 8.54 28.54
C GLU A 90 18.62 8.48 27.97
N LEU A 91 19.00 7.35 27.35
CA LEU A 91 20.35 7.13 26.83
C LEU A 91 20.47 7.50 25.35
N LEU A 92 19.38 7.35 24.58
CA LEU A 92 19.40 7.51 23.12
C LEU A 92 18.93 8.90 22.65
N GLY A 93 18.37 9.72 23.54
CA GLY A 93 17.88 11.06 23.25
C GLY A 93 16.48 11.08 22.59
N PRO A 94 15.91 12.28 22.41
CA PRO A 94 14.59 12.46 21.81
C PRO A 94 14.58 12.08 20.32
N GLY A 95 13.54 11.38 19.87
CA GLY A 95 13.32 11.04 18.45
C GLY A 95 13.74 9.63 18.03
N LYS A 96 14.16 8.78 18.96
CA LYS A 96 14.52 7.36 18.72
C LYS A 96 13.32 6.44 18.96
N ILE A 97 13.21 5.39 18.14
CA ILE A 97 12.10 4.42 18.17
C ILE A 97 12.31 3.41 19.30
N ILE A 98 11.36 3.34 20.22
CA ILE A 98 11.34 2.42 21.36
C ILE A 98 10.20 1.43 21.21
N GLY A 99 10.56 0.17 21.02
CA GLY A 99 9.62 -0.96 21.00
C GLY A 99 9.60 -1.70 22.33
N VAL A 100 8.42 -2.10 22.80
CA VAL A 100 8.28 -2.94 24.00
C VAL A 100 7.50 -4.22 23.64
N THR A 101 7.95 -5.37 24.17
CA THR A 101 7.21 -6.62 24.01
C THR A 101 6.12 -6.71 25.07
N ALA A 102 4.92 -7.11 24.69
CA ALA A 102 3.80 -7.35 25.60
C ALA A 102 3.11 -8.68 25.28
N SER A 103 2.75 -9.41 26.34
CA SER A 103 2.07 -10.70 26.28
C SER A 103 0.76 -10.72 27.07
N SER A 104 0.45 -9.64 27.80
CA SER A 104 -0.82 -9.43 28.50
C SER A 104 -1.34 -8.00 28.30
N VAL A 105 -2.59 -7.77 28.71
CA VAL A 105 -3.22 -6.45 28.68
C VAL A 105 -2.47 -5.48 29.60
N GLU A 106 -2.09 -5.95 30.80
CA GLU A 106 -1.39 -5.18 31.82
C GLU A 106 -0.03 -4.70 31.30
N GLU A 107 0.76 -5.60 30.70
CA GLU A 107 2.05 -5.28 30.10
C GLU A 107 1.89 -4.25 28.96
N ALA A 108 0.91 -4.44 28.08
CA ALA A 108 0.66 -3.54 26.96
C ALA A 108 0.27 -2.12 27.41
N LEU A 109 -0.61 -2.01 28.41
CA LEU A 109 -1.01 -0.73 28.97
C LEU A 109 0.12 -0.05 29.75
N GLN A 110 0.94 -0.81 30.47
CA GLN A 110 2.11 -0.27 31.15
C GLN A 110 3.13 0.27 30.14
N ALA A 111 3.42 -0.48 29.07
CA ALA A 111 4.31 -0.06 28.01
C ALA A 111 3.81 1.19 27.28
N ALA A 112 2.49 1.26 27.02
CA ALA A 112 1.85 2.44 26.44
C ALA A 112 2.01 3.68 27.33
N LYS A 113 1.77 3.55 28.65
CA LYS A 113 1.95 4.63 29.63
C LYS A 113 3.41 5.07 29.77
N ALA A 114 4.35 4.15 29.58
CA ALA A 114 5.79 4.44 29.59
C ALA A 114 6.28 5.14 28.31
N GLY A 115 5.40 5.37 27.31
CA GLY A 115 5.75 6.08 26.08
C GLY A 115 6.48 5.21 25.06
N ALA A 116 6.13 3.93 24.96
CA ALA A 116 6.56 3.07 23.86
C ALA A 116 6.01 3.60 22.52
N ASP A 117 6.85 3.65 21.48
CA ASP A 117 6.46 4.09 20.14
C ASP A 117 5.73 2.97 19.38
N TYR A 118 6.06 1.70 19.70
CA TYR A 118 5.32 0.53 19.22
C TYR A 118 5.36 -0.65 20.20
N LEU A 119 4.43 -1.59 20.05
CA LEU A 119 4.35 -2.82 20.83
C LEU A 119 4.51 -4.06 19.96
N GLY A 120 5.38 -4.98 20.39
CA GLY A 120 5.47 -6.35 19.89
C GLY A 120 4.59 -7.29 20.71
N ILE A 121 3.43 -7.67 20.18
CA ILE A 121 2.44 -8.49 20.88
C ILE A 121 2.69 -9.97 20.58
N GLY A 122 2.92 -10.77 21.61
CA GLY A 122 3.20 -12.18 21.43
C GLY A 122 3.43 -12.94 22.74
N THR A 123 3.57 -14.26 22.71
CA THR A 123 3.80 -15.09 21.52
C THR A 123 2.46 -15.58 20.94
N VAL A 124 2.20 -15.37 19.64
CA VAL A 124 0.90 -15.76 19.04
C VAL A 124 0.74 -17.28 18.93
N TYR A 125 1.74 -17.97 18.37
CA TYR A 125 1.80 -19.43 18.27
C TYR A 125 3.13 -19.95 18.81
N SER A 126 3.24 -21.27 19.02
CA SER A 126 4.51 -21.88 19.40
C SER A 126 5.59 -21.61 18.34
N THR A 127 6.83 -21.40 18.79
CA THR A 127 7.97 -21.14 17.92
C THR A 127 9.23 -21.77 18.50
N GLN A 128 10.12 -22.25 17.64
CA GLN A 128 11.42 -22.78 18.04
C GLN A 128 12.48 -21.67 18.26
N THR A 129 12.20 -20.44 17.82
CA THR A 129 13.15 -19.31 17.86
C THR A 129 13.36 -18.72 19.27
N LYS A 130 12.40 -18.91 20.19
CA LYS A 130 12.51 -18.49 21.59
C LYS A 130 12.09 -19.65 22.49
N LYS A 131 13.04 -20.24 23.22
CA LYS A 131 12.79 -21.38 24.13
C LYS A 131 11.99 -21.00 25.39
N ASP A 132 11.98 -19.72 25.76
CA ASP A 132 11.25 -19.17 26.92
C ASP A 132 9.92 -18.49 26.53
N THR A 133 8.99 -19.21 25.90
CA THR A 133 7.64 -18.67 25.62
C THR A 133 6.77 -18.75 26.87
N LYS A 134 6.71 -17.65 27.63
CA LYS A 134 5.96 -17.55 28.90
C LYS A 134 4.45 -17.74 28.77
N SER A 135 3.85 -17.49 27.61
CA SER A 135 2.43 -17.74 27.31
C SER A 135 2.16 -17.65 25.80
N ILE A 136 1.43 -18.62 25.24
CA ILE A 136 0.92 -18.58 23.87
C ILE A 136 -0.50 -18.01 23.93
N ILE A 137 -0.72 -16.85 23.31
CA ILE A 137 -1.97 -16.09 23.48
C ILE A 137 -2.94 -16.23 22.31
N GLY A 138 -2.46 -16.70 21.16
CA GLY A 138 -3.25 -16.80 19.93
C GLY A 138 -3.79 -15.46 19.40
N PRO A 139 -4.48 -15.47 18.25
CA PRO A 139 -5.11 -14.26 17.71
C PRO A 139 -6.16 -13.63 18.64
N SER A 140 -6.84 -14.44 19.45
CA SER A 140 -7.83 -13.96 20.44
C SER A 140 -7.17 -13.11 21.53
N GLY A 141 -6.03 -13.53 22.08
CA GLY A 141 -5.30 -12.75 23.07
C GLY A 141 -4.77 -11.43 22.47
N VAL A 142 -4.28 -11.45 21.23
CA VAL A 142 -3.89 -10.23 20.51
C VAL A 142 -5.10 -9.28 20.38
N ARG A 143 -6.26 -9.78 19.96
CA ARG A 143 -7.50 -8.99 19.86
C ARG A 143 -7.90 -8.35 21.18
N THR A 144 -7.81 -9.09 22.29
CA THR A 144 -8.09 -8.56 23.64
C THR A 144 -7.17 -7.39 23.97
N ILE A 145 -5.86 -7.53 23.72
CA ILE A 145 -4.88 -6.46 23.95
C ILE A 145 -5.19 -5.23 23.10
N LEU A 146 -5.44 -5.40 21.80
CA LEU A 146 -5.78 -4.30 20.89
C LEU A 146 -7.05 -3.55 21.31
N SER A 147 -8.06 -4.29 21.76
CA SER A 147 -9.33 -3.71 22.22
C SER A 147 -9.11 -2.86 23.48
N GLN A 148 -8.31 -3.34 24.43
CA GLN A 148 -8.01 -2.62 25.68
C GLN A 148 -7.12 -1.40 25.46
N LEU A 149 -6.15 -1.48 24.54
CA LEU A 149 -5.34 -0.32 24.11
C LEU A 149 -6.23 0.77 23.53
N ALA A 150 -7.17 0.42 22.64
CA ALA A 150 -8.10 1.38 22.06
C ALA A 150 -9.02 2.00 23.12
N ALA A 151 -9.62 1.18 23.99
CA ALA A 151 -10.52 1.64 25.05
C ALA A 151 -9.83 2.55 26.07
N SER A 152 -8.54 2.35 26.31
CA SER A 152 -7.73 3.15 27.24
C SER A 152 -7.14 4.42 26.60
N GLY A 153 -7.52 4.78 25.38
CA GLY A 153 -7.01 5.98 24.68
C GLY A 153 -5.62 5.81 24.05
N HIS A 154 -5.08 4.59 24.02
CA HIS A 154 -3.78 4.26 23.43
C HIS A 154 -3.88 3.66 22.02
N GLY A 155 -5.01 3.88 21.33
CA GLY A 155 -5.29 3.30 20.01
C GLY A 155 -4.26 3.66 18.92
N ALA A 156 -3.61 4.83 19.05
CA ALA A 156 -2.64 5.34 18.08
C ALA A 156 -1.24 4.69 18.16
N ILE A 157 -0.93 3.94 19.22
CA ILE A 157 0.38 3.28 19.36
C ILE A 157 0.47 2.15 18.34
N ALA A 158 1.57 2.07 17.59
CA ALA A 158 1.75 1.02 16.59
C ALA A 158 1.87 -0.36 17.24
N THR A 159 1.32 -1.38 16.60
CA THR A 159 1.24 -2.75 17.13
C THR A 159 1.58 -3.76 16.05
N VAL A 160 2.55 -4.63 16.35
CA VAL A 160 2.89 -5.79 15.51
C VAL A 160 2.70 -7.06 16.32
N CYS A 161 2.29 -8.16 15.68
CA CYS A 161 2.28 -9.45 16.36
C CYS A 161 3.53 -10.28 16.03
N ILE A 162 4.02 -11.07 16.98
CA ILE A 162 5.21 -11.90 16.83
C ILE A 162 5.03 -13.29 17.46
N GLY A 163 5.74 -14.27 16.91
CA GLY A 163 5.85 -15.62 17.45
C GLY A 163 5.01 -16.63 16.70
N GLY A 164 5.70 -17.50 15.95
CA GLY A 164 5.08 -18.53 15.10
C GLY A 164 4.32 -17.99 13.90
N ILE A 165 4.52 -16.73 13.53
CA ILE A 165 3.96 -16.10 12.34
C ILE A 165 4.80 -16.47 11.11
N ASN A 166 4.12 -16.83 10.02
CA ASN A 166 4.72 -17.17 8.73
C ASN A 166 3.76 -16.81 7.58
N ILE A 167 4.19 -17.05 6.35
CA ILE A 167 3.44 -16.70 5.15
C ILE A 167 2.03 -17.34 5.11
N SER A 168 1.89 -18.60 5.58
CA SER A 168 0.62 -19.33 5.47
C SER A 168 -0.42 -18.89 6.50
N ASN A 169 -0.01 -18.35 7.66
CA ASN A 169 -0.92 -17.94 8.72
C ASN A 169 -1.08 -16.41 8.88
N THR A 170 -0.24 -15.58 8.24
CA THR A 170 -0.23 -14.13 8.42
C THR A 170 -1.59 -13.48 8.19
N GLN A 171 -2.24 -13.79 7.07
CA GLN A 171 -3.54 -13.21 6.74
C GLN A 171 -4.62 -13.59 7.77
N GLN A 172 -4.64 -14.86 8.20
CA GLN A 172 -5.58 -15.33 9.22
C GLN A 172 -5.34 -14.61 10.55
N VAL A 173 -4.09 -14.52 11.01
CA VAL A 173 -3.75 -13.89 12.29
C VAL A 173 -4.16 -12.42 12.29
N MET A 174 -3.84 -11.67 11.23
CA MET A 174 -4.20 -10.25 11.16
C MET A 174 -5.72 -10.05 11.21
N THR A 175 -6.47 -10.80 10.41
CA THR A 175 -7.94 -10.73 10.38
C THR A 175 -8.56 -11.16 11.72
N GLN A 176 -8.10 -12.26 12.31
CA GLN A 176 -8.63 -12.77 13.58
C GLN A 176 -8.18 -11.96 14.80
N SER A 177 -7.12 -11.15 14.67
CA SER A 177 -6.66 -10.27 15.76
C SER A 177 -7.32 -8.89 15.72
N SER A 178 -7.82 -8.44 14.57
CA SER A 178 -8.40 -7.09 14.42
C SER A 178 -9.53 -6.81 15.42
N ALA A 179 -9.57 -5.63 16.03
CA ALA A 179 -10.65 -5.14 16.87
C ALA A 179 -11.35 -3.94 16.19
N PRO A 180 -12.64 -3.66 16.46
CA PRO A 180 -13.40 -2.62 15.76
C PRO A 180 -12.76 -1.22 15.75
N ALA A 181 -11.97 -0.90 16.78
CA ALA A 181 -11.31 0.38 16.96
C ALA A 181 -9.78 0.32 16.73
N LYS A 182 -9.19 -0.87 16.52
CA LYS A 182 -7.75 -1.06 16.33
C LYS A 182 -7.42 -2.39 15.65
N SER A 183 -6.70 -2.33 14.54
CA SER A 183 -6.07 -3.48 13.86
C SER A 183 -4.57 -3.49 14.11
N LEU A 184 -3.90 -4.60 13.76
CA LEU A 184 -2.44 -4.67 13.75
C LEU A 184 -1.87 -3.80 12.63
N ASP A 185 -0.76 -3.11 12.91
CA ASP A 185 -0.02 -2.30 11.95
C ASP A 185 0.90 -3.15 11.07
N GLY A 186 1.24 -4.37 11.51
CA GLY A 186 1.97 -5.36 10.73
C GLY A 186 2.31 -6.61 11.51
N VAL A 187 3.25 -7.39 10.98
CA VAL A 187 3.70 -8.65 11.60
C VAL A 187 5.22 -8.69 11.69
N ALA A 188 5.72 -9.26 12.78
CA ALA A 188 7.14 -9.53 12.96
C ALA A 188 7.45 -11.02 12.79
N VAL A 189 8.47 -11.31 11.98
CA VAL A 189 8.88 -12.67 11.64
C VAL A 189 10.39 -12.84 11.77
N VAL A 190 10.83 -14.09 11.98
CA VAL A 190 12.24 -14.47 12.02
C VAL A 190 12.50 -15.53 10.94
N SER A 191 12.20 -16.79 11.26
CA SER A 191 12.52 -17.94 10.40
C SER A 191 11.78 -17.93 9.07
N ALA A 192 10.60 -17.33 8.99
CA ALA A 192 9.82 -17.25 7.75
C ALA A 192 10.57 -16.52 6.61
N ILE A 193 11.54 -15.66 6.94
CA ILE A 193 12.40 -14.98 5.97
C ILE A 193 13.84 -15.45 6.11
N ILE A 194 14.40 -15.44 7.33
CA ILE A 194 15.82 -15.77 7.52
C ILE A 194 16.12 -17.19 7.05
N ALA A 195 15.27 -18.18 7.35
CA ALA A 195 15.49 -19.57 6.96
C ALA A 195 14.98 -19.92 5.54
N ALA A 196 14.37 -18.97 4.83
CA ALA A 196 13.85 -19.21 3.49
C ALA A 196 14.98 -19.42 2.48
N ALA A 197 14.79 -20.31 1.52
CA ALA A 197 15.74 -20.52 0.43
C ALA A 197 15.93 -19.25 -0.43
N ASP A 198 14.84 -18.52 -0.67
CA ASP A 198 14.82 -17.20 -1.29
C ASP A 198 14.19 -16.17 -0.33
N PRO A 199 15.01 -15.43 0.44
CA PRO A 199 14.51 -14.41 1.37
C PRO A 199 13.75 -13.27 0.68
N ALA A 200 14.10 -12.92 -0.56
CA ALA A 200 13.43 -11.86 -1.30
C ALA A 200 12.03 -12.27 -1.74
N ALA A 201 11.86 -13.52 -2.21
CA ALA A 201 10.55 -14.07 -2.52
C ALA A 201 9.68 -14.22 -1.25
N ALA A 202 10.23 -14.75 -0.16
CA ALA A 202 9.51 -14.93 1.09
C ALA A 202 9.02 -13.60 1.69
N ALA A 203 9.88 -12.57 1.71
CA ALA A 203 9.49 -11.24 2.17
C ALA A 203 8.39 -10.61 1.29
N ARG A 204 8.46 -10.81 -0.03
CA ARG A 204 7.46 -10.30 -0.98
C ARG A 204 6.10 -10.95 -0.79
N GLU A 205 6.08 -12.26 -0.64
CA GLU A 205 4.83 -12.99 -0.39
C GLU A 205 4.23 -12.57 0.95
N LEU A 206 5.04 -12.44 2.00
CA LEU A 206 4.59 -11.97 3.30
C LEU A 206 3.98 -10.56 3.23
N SER A 207 4.67 -9.63 2.57
CA SER A 207 4.18 -8.25 2.37
C SER A 207 2.83 -8.22 1.64
N SER A 208 2.67 -9.05 0.60
CA SER A 208 1.40 -9.21 -0.12
C SER A 208 0.27 -9.73 0.80
N LYS A 209 0.55 -10.70 1.67
CA LYS A 209 -0.42 -11.20 2.66
C LYS A 209 -0.82 -10.13 3.68
N VAL A 210 0.14 -9.32 4.14
CA VAL A 210 -0.11 -8.19 5.05
C VAL A 210 -1.00 -7.15 4.39
N LEU A 211 -0.70 -6.76 3.14
CA LEU A 211 -1.50 -5.78 2.39
C LEU A 211 -2.93 -6.28 2.17
N THR A 212 -3.09 -7.54 1.78
CA THR A 212 -4.41 -8.16 1.56
C THR A 212 -5.23 -8.18 2.86
N ALA A 213 -4.59 -8.43 4.01
CA ALA A 213 -5.26 -8.44 5.31
C ALA A 213 -5.75 -7.04 5.75
N LYS A 214 -5.18 -5.95 5.20
CA LYS A 214 -5.59 -4.56 5.48
C LYS A 214 -6.73 -4.05 4.58
N VAL A 215 -7.13 -4.80 3.54
CA VAL A 215 -8.22 -4.39 2.63
C VAL A 215 -9.53 -4.09 3.38
N PRO A 216 -9.98 -4.90 4.36
CA PRO A 216 -11.19 -4.58 5.13
C PRO A 216 -11.10 -3.25 5.89
N ASP A 217 -9.92 -2.90 6.43
CA ASP A 217 -9.70 -1.62 7.12
C ASP A 217 -9.88 -0.44 6.16
N VAL A 218 -9.39 -0.56 4.92
CA VAL A 218 -9.56 0.45 3.86
C VAL A 218 -11.04 0.60 3.51
N ILE A 219 -11.75 -0.51 3.29
CA ILE A 219 -13.19 -0.49 3.00
C ILE A 219 -13.96 0.19 4.14
N GLN A 220 -13.65 -0.15 5.39
CA GLN A 220 -14.30 0.45 6.55
C GLN A 220 -14.00 1.96 6.65
N ALA A 221 -12.77 2.38 6.35
CA ALA A 221 -12.39 3.79 6.35
C ALA A 221 -13.13 4.58 5.26
N VAL A 222 -13.33 3.99 4.07
CA VAL A 222 -14.15 4.57 2.99
C VAL A 222 -15.60 4.66 3.45
N ALA A 223 -16.18 3.56 3.93
CA ALA A 223 -17.57 3.51 4.37
C ALA A 223 -17.89 4.51 5.49
N LYS A 224 -16.95 4.77 6.42
CA LYS A 224 -17.13 5.79 7.47
C LYS A 224 -17.22 7.22 6.93
N LYS A 225 -16.56 7.50 5.80
CA LYS A 225 -16.57 8.83 5.18
C LYS A 225 -17.71 9.02 4.19
N THR A 226 -18.33 7.93 3.74
CA THR A 226 -19.37 7.90 2.71
C THR A 226 -19.05 8.85 1.53
N PRO A 227 -17.88 8.71 0.88
CA PRO A 227 -17.44 9.70 -0.08
C PRO A 227 -18.36 9.73 -1.29
N LEU A 228 -18.64 10.93 -1.78
CA LEU A 228 -19.30 11.10 -3.06
C LEU A 228 -18.32 10.74 -4.19
N SER A 229 -18.76 9.90 -5.13
CA SER A 229 -17.99 9.56 -6.33
C SER A 229 -18.75 10.01 -7.58
N HIS A 230 -18.33 11.12 -8.18
CA HIS A 230 -18.86 11.60 -9.45
C HIS A 230 -18.17 10.85 -10.58
N ASN A 231 -18.92 10.06 -11.34
CA ASN A 231 -18.41 9.25 -12.43
C ASN A 231 -18.92 9.79 -13.76
N MET A 232 -17.99 10.26 -14.59
CA MET A 232 -18.29 10.66 -15.96
C MET A 232 -17.81 9.57 -16.92
N THR A 233 -18.73 9.01 -17.71
CA THR A 233 -18.44 7.99 -18.72
C THR A 233 -19.24 8.30 -19.97
N ASN A 234 -18.57 8.45 -21.11
CA ASN A 234 -19.26 8.78 -22.36
C ASN A 234 -20.17 7.65 -22.82
N LEU A 235 -21.36 8.04 -23.27
CA LEU A 235 -22.42 7.14 -23.71
C LEU A 235 -22.13 6.59 -25.11
N VAL A 236 -22.48 5.32 -25.33
CA VAL A 236 -22.66 4.76 -26.68
C VAL A 236 -24.15 4.50 -26.87
N GLY A 237 -24.78 5.31 -27.71
CA GLY A 237 -26.13 5.01 -28.19
C GLY A 237 -26.03 3.97 -29.31
N ILE A 238 -26.71 2.84 -29.19
CA ILE A 238 -26.86 1.87 -30.28
C ILE A 238 -28.30 2.02 -30.82
N PRO A 239 -28.49 2.29 -32.11
CA PRO A 239 -29.82 2.29 -32.71
C PRO A 239 -30.40 0.87 -32.67
N LEU A 240 -31.63 0.72 -32.16
CA LEU A 240 -32.32 -0.58 -32.11
C LEU A 240 -32.76 -1.09 -33.50
N SER A 241 -32.79 -0.23 -34.52
CA SER A 241 -33.11 -0.60 -35.91
C SER A 241 -32.62 0.47 -36.90
N PRO A 242 -32.12 0.10 -38.10
CA PRO A 242 -31.78 1.07 -39.16
C PRO A 242 -32.99 1.75 -39.82
N SER A 243 -34.23 1.35 -39.53
CA SER A 243 -35.39 1.63 -40.42
C SER A 243 -36.61 2.34 -39.82
N THR A 244 -36.56 2.88 -38.59
CA THR A 244 -37.70 3.63 -38.04
C THR A 244 -37.30 4.99 -37.51
N THR A 245 -37.98 6.02 -38.01
CA THR A 245 -37.84 7.46 -37.74
C THR A 245 -38.26 7.91 -36.33
N THR A 246 -38.27 6.98 -35.36
CA THR A 246 -38.53 7.26 -33.95
C THR A 246 -37.31 6.80 -33.18
N GLU A 247 -36.48 7.74 -32.75
CA GLU A 247 -35.21 7.53 -32.02
C GLU A 247 -35.43 6.90 -30.64
N LEU A 248 -35.72 5.59 -30.60
CA LEU A 248 -35.53 4.78 -29.40
C LEU A 248 -34.06 4.33 -29.36
N LEU A 249 -33.19 5.23 -28.89
CA LEU A 249 -31.80 4.88 -28.56
C LEU A 249 -31.80 4.12 -27.23
N THR A 250 -31.38 2.85 -27.24
CA THR A 250 -31.00 2.18 -25.99
C THR A 250 -29.55 2.51 -25.70
N TYR A 251 -29.32 3.23 -24.60
CA TYR A 251 -27.99 3.51 -24.09
C TYR A 251 -27.51 2.31 -23.28
N LEU A 252 -26.66 1.47 -23.86
CA LEU A 252 -26.00 0.38 -23.12
C LEU A 252 -24.79 0.95 -22.39
N GLN A 253 -24.96 1.19 -21.09
CA GLN A 253 -23.89 1.63 -20.20
C GLN A 253 -23.15 0.41 -19.65
N VAL A 254 -22.13 -0.07 -20.39
CA VAL A 254 -21.39 -1.29 -20.02
C VAL A 254 -20.67 -1.15 -18.67
N VAL A 255 -20.26 0.07 -18.28
CA VAL A 255 -19.44 0.31 -17.08
C VAL A 255 -20.19 1.03 -15.95
N GLN A 256 -21.14 1.93 -16.23
CA GLN A 256 -21.73 2.80 -15.19
C GLN A 256 -22.46 2.00 -14.11
N ASN A 257 -23.30 1.01 -14.48
CA ASN A 257 -23.99 0.18 -13.50
C ASN A 257 -23.01 -0.62 -12.63
N PHE A 258 -21.95 -1.17 -13.23
CA PHE A 258 -20.96 -1.92 -12.47
C PHE A 258 -20.16 -1.00 -11.53
N ALA A 259 -19.72 0.16 -12.01
CA ALA A 259 -19.01 1.16 -11.22
C ALA A 259 -19.87 1.68 -10.04
N ALA A 260 -21.16 1.94 -10.27
CA ALA A 260 -22.09 2.34 -9.21
C ALA A 260 -22.19 1.26 -8.12
N ASN A 261 -22.40 0.00 -8.52
CA ASN A 261 -22.52 -1.11 -7.58
C ASN A 261 -21.23 -1.36 -6.79
N VAL A 262 -20.06 -1.25 -7.44
CA VAL A 262 -18.76 -1.33 -6.75
C VAL A 262 -18.60 -0.19 -5.75
N GLY A 263 -18.95 1.04 -6.13
CA GLY A 263 -18.95 2.21 -5.24
C GLY A 263 -19.83 2.00 -4.00
N LEU A 264 -21.07 1.54 -4.20
CA LEU A 264 -22.00 1.23 -3.11
C LEU A 264 -21.47 0.10 -2.21
N ALA A 265 -20.85 -0.94 -2.79
CA ALA A 265 -20.30 -2.06 -2.03
C ALA A 265 -19.16 -1.66 -1.09
N VAL A 266 -18.40 -0.62 -1.42
CA VAL A 266 -17.35 -0.07 -0.55
C VAL A 266 -17.83 1.08 0.35
N GLY A 267 -19.14 1.38 0.33
CA GLY A 267 -19.77 2.42 1.16
C GLY A 267 -19.64 3.84 0.61
N ALA A 268 -19.31 4.01 -0.67
CA ALA A 268 -19.35 5.31 -1.35
C ALA A 268 -20.77 5.63 -1.88
N SER A 269 -21.01 6.89 -2.23
CA SER A 269 -22.26 7.35 -2.85
C SER A 269 -21.99 7.80 -4.30
N PRO A 270 -22.20 6.93 -5.30
CA PRO A 270 -21.90 7.26 -6.69
C PRO A 270 -22.96 8.16 -7.32
N ILE A 271 -22.54 9.11 -8.15
CA ILE A 271 -23.38 9.94 -9.04
C ILE A 271 -22.85 9.80 -10.47
N MET A 272 -23.75 9.52 -11.42
CA MET A 272 -23.44 9.27 -12.85
C MET A 272 -23.77 10.48 -13.73
N ALA A 273 -23.40 11.68 -13.32
CA ALA A 273 -23.70 12.93 -14.03
C ALA A 273 -22.67 13.20 -15.14
N ASN A 274 -23.09 13.32 -16.39
CA ASN A 274 -22.19 13.64 -17.51
C ASN A 274 -22.21 15.13 -17.91
N TYR A 275 -23.11 15.92 -17.31
CA TYR A 275 -23.24 17.35 -17.59
C TYR A 275 -22.33 18.16 -16.67
N ALA A 276 -21.41 18.93 -17.25
CA ALA A 276 -20.32 19.54 -16.49
C ALA A 276 -20.72 20.80 -15.71
N GLU A 277 -21.84 21.46 -16.04
CA GLU A 277 -22.34 22.59 -15.25
C GLU A 277 -22.69 22.18 -13.81
N GLU A 278 -23.08 20.92 -13.59
CA GLU A 278 -23.35 20.39 -12.25
C GLU A 278 -22.06 20.07 -11.46
N ALA A 279 -20.91 19.98 -12.14
CA ALA A 279 -19.66 19.51 -11.52
C ALA A 279 -19.17 20.46 -10.42
N ALA A 280 -19.38 21.77 -10.55
CA ALA A 280 -19.00 22.73 -9.52
C ALA A 280 -19.79 22.54 -8.22
N ASP A 281 -21.06 22.15 -8.30
CA ASP A 281 -21.89 21.90 -7.12
C ASP A 281 -21.56 20.54 -6.51
N LEU A 282 -21.32 19.51 -7.33
CA LEU A 282 -20.86 18.19 -6.86
C LEU A 282 -19.48 18.25 -6.20
N ALA A 283 -18.57 19.07 -6.72
CA ALA A 283 -17.24 19.26 -6.14
C ALA A 283 -17.30 19.87 -4.73
N LYS A 284 -18.22 20.81 -4.48
CA LYS A 284 -18.43 21.42 -3.14
C LYS A 284 -18.87 20.42 -2.07
N LEU A 285 -19.45 19.29 -2.47
CA LEU A 285 -19.83 18.21 -1.56
C LEU A 285 -18.62 17.38 -1.07
N GLY A 286 -17.39 17.71 -1.50
CA GLY A 286 -16.16 17.03 -1.05
C GLY A 286 -15.95 15.65 -1.66
N GLY A 287 -16.52 15.40 -2.85
CA GLY A 287 -16.39 14.15 -3.57
C GLY A 287 -15.10 14.02 -4.39
N SER A 288 -14.96 12.87 -5.06
CA SER A 288 -13.96 12.64 -6.10
C SER A 288 -14.61 12.57 -7.49
N LEU A 289 -13.80 12.83 -8.53
CA LEU A 289 -14.22 12.69 -9.92
C LEU A 289 -13.50 11.52 -10.59
N VAL A 290 -14.24 10.69 -11.31
CA VAL A 290 -13.74 9.63 -12.18
C VAL A 290 -14.07 10.01 -13.61
N ILE A 291 -13.03 10.28 -14.41
CA ILE A 291 -13.15 10.50 -15.85
C ILE A 291 -12.77 9.19 -16.55
N ASN A 292 -13.78 8.45 -16.99
CA ASN A 292 -13.59 7.33 -17.92
C ASN A 292 -13.86 7.85 -19.34
N MET A 293 -12.79 7.97 -20.14
CA MET A 293 -12.84 8.65 -21.44
C MET A 293 -13.83 7.99 -22.42
N GLY A 294 -14.00 6.66 -22.35
CA GLY A 294 -14.96 5.92 -23.16
C GLY A 294 -14.88 6.27 -24.65
N THR A 295 -16.03 6.55 -25.28
CA THR A 295 -16.09 7.11 -26.65
C THR A 295 -15.83 8.61 -26.63
N VAL A 296 -14.92 9.13 -27.44
CA VAL A 296 -14.59 10.56 -27.46
C VAL A 296 -15.53 11.34 -28.38
N THR A 297 -16.22 12.35 -27.84
CA THR A 297 -16.99 13.34 -28.61
C THR A 297 -16.52 14.76 -28.25
N PRO A 298 -16.71 15.77 -29.12
CA PRO A 298 -16.33 17.15 -28.81
C PRO A 298 -17.00 17.69 -27.55
N ASP A 299 -18.31 17.48 -27.40
CA ASP A 299 -19.06 17.93 -26.21
C ASP A 299 -18.65 17.17 -24.95
N GLY A 300 -18.41 15.85 -25.06
CA GLY A 300 -17.91 15.04 -23.95
C GLY A 300 -16.54 15.52 -23.47
N LEU A 301 -15.63 15.84 -24.39
CA LEU A 301 -14.31 16.38 -24.03
C LEU A 301 -14.42 17.74 -23.35
N LYS A 302 -15.29 18.63 -23.83
CA LYS A 302 -15.56 19.92 -23.17
C LYS A 302 -16.09 19.71 -21.74
N ASN A 303 -17.03 18.79 -21.57
CA ASN A 303 -17.60 18.47 -20.26
C ASN A 303 -16.53 17.90 -19.31
N TYR A 304 -15.66 17.01 -19.78
CA TYR A 304 -14.56 16.49 -18.98
C TYR A 304 -13.59 17.57 -18.51
N VAL A 305 -13.24 18.52 -19.40
CA VAL A 305 -12.35 19.64 -19.06
C VAL A 305 -12.99 20.54 -17.99
N GLN A 306 -14.24 20.94 -18.18
CA GLN A 306 -14.94 21.80 -17.22
C GLN A 306 -15.11 21.12 -15.84
N ALA A 307 -15.43 19.81 -15.81
CA ALA A 307 -15.52 19.08 -14.57
C ALA A 307 -14.15 18.90 -13.88
N LEU A 308 -13.09 18.61 -14.65
CA LEU A 308 -11.73 18.53 -14.15
C LEU A 308 -11.30 19.84 -13.47
N GLU A 309 -11.53 20.97 -14.12
CA GLU A 309 -11.23 22.31 -13.58
C GLU A 309 -12.00 22.57 -12.28
N ALA A 310 -13.30 22.23 -12.24
CA ALA A 310 -14.13 22.40 -11.05
C ALA A 310 -13.61 21.58 -9.84
N TYR A 311 -13.28 20.30 -10.05
CA TYR A 311 -12.76 19.44 -8.98
C TYR A 311 -11.35 19.86 -8.54
N ASN A 312 -10.47 20.22 -9.46
CA ASN A 312 -9.15 20.75 -9.14
C ASN A 312 -9.24 22.05 -8.33
N ALA A 313 -10.15 22.97 -8.69
CA ALA A 313 -10.37 24.22 -7.95
C ALA A 313 -10.89 23.97 -6.52
N ALA A 314 -11.70 22.93 -6.33
CA ALA A 314 -12.20 22.52 -5.01
C ALA A 314 -11.18 21.68 -4.20
N GLY A 315 -10.02 21.32 -4.78
CA GLY A 315 -9.04 20.41 -4.18
C GLY A 315 -9.48 18.94 -4.14
N GLY A 316 -10.52 18.58 -4.91
CA GLY A 316 -11.03 17.22 -5.02
C GLY A 316 -10.14 16.34 -5.92
N PRO A 317 -9.91 15.06 -5.55
CA PRO A 317 -9.08 14.17 -6.35
C PRO A 317 -9.80 13.73 -7.63
N VAL A 318 -9.05 13.70 -8.74
CA VAL A 318 -9.55 13.23 -10.04
C VAL A 318 -8.80 11.98 -10.49
N LEU A 319 -9.54 10.95 -10.89
CA LEU A 319 -9.03 9.74 -11.53
C LEU A 319 -9.26 9.80 -13.04
N LEU A 320 -8.21 9.55 -13.81
CA LEU A 320 -8.30 9.40 -15.27
C LEU A 320 -8.17 7.93 -15.66
N ASP A 321 -9.15 7.43 -16.42
CA ASP A 321 -9.10 6.16 -17.14
C ASP A 321 -9.19 6.44 -18.65
N PRO A 322 -8.05 6.56 -19.35
CA PRO A 322 -7.98 7.01 -20.73
C PRO A 322 -8.21 5.83 -21.69
N VAL A 323 -9.35 5.15 -21.54
CA VAL A 323 -9.70 3.92 -22.26
C VAL A 323 -9.40 4.05 -23.75
N GLY A 324 -8.55 3.15 -24.26
CA GLY A 324 -8.15 3.12 -25.67
C GLY A 324 -7.37 4.35 -26.15
N ALA A 325 -6.66 5.08 -25.26
CA ALA A 325 -5.86 6.27 -25.57
C ALA A 325 -5.05 6.14 -26.88
N GLY A 326 -4.42 4.99 -27.09
CA GLY A 326 -3.55 4.72 -28.24
C GLY A 326 -4.29 4.36 -29.53
N ALA A 327 -5.60 4.08 -29.50
CA ALA A 327 -6.30 3.45 -30.62
C ALA A 327 -6.49 4.39 -31.84
N THR A 328 -6.72 5.69 -31.64
CA THR A 328 -6.95 6.65 -32.74
C THR A 328 -6.30 8.01 -32.48
N ALA A 329 -6.07 8.79 -33.54
CA ALA A 329 -5.54 10.15 -33.41
C ALA A 329 -6.45 11.06 -32.56
N VAL A 330 -7.77 10.90 -32.69
CA VAL A 330 -8.75 11.64 -31.90
C VAL A 330 -8.60 11.33 -30.40
N ARG A 331 -8.45 10.05 -30.04
CA ARG A 331 -8.25 9.64 -28.63
C ARG A 331 -6.93 10.16 -28.06
N ARG A 332 -5.84 10.07 -28.82
CA ARG A 332 -4.54 10.65 -28.42
C ARG A 332 -4.62 12.17 -28.20
N SER A 333 -5.32 12.88 -29.08
CA SER A 333 -5.53 14.32 -28.93
C SER A 333 -6.37 14.65 -27.70
N ALA A 334 -7.43 13.90 -27.43
CA ALA A 334 -8.29 14.11 -26.27
C ALA A 334 -7.53 13.90 -24.94
N VAL A 335 -6.72 12.85 -24.84
CA VAL A 335 -5.86 12.62 -23.66
C VAL A 335 -4.89 13.78 -23.46
N LYS A 336 -4.25 14.27 -24.53
CA LYS A 336 -3.36 15.43 -24.45
C LYS A 336 -4.09 16.68 -23.96
N THR A 337 -5.31 16.93 -24.44
CA THR A 337 -6.14 18.04 -23.98
C THR A 337 -6.46 17.92 -22.49
N LEU A 338 -6.87 16.74 -22.02
CA LEU A 338 -7.19 16.51 -20.60
C LEU A 338 -5.98 16.69 -19.69
N LEU A 339 -4.83 16.13 -20.07
CA LEU A 339 -3.57 16.29 -19.33
C LEU A 339 -3.05 17.72 -19.29
N ALA A 340 -3.42 18.56 -20.28
CA ALA A 340 -3.06 19.97 -20.31
C ALA A 340 -4.04 20.85 -19.55
N ALA A 341 -5.30 20.42 -19.40
CA ALA A 341 -6.36 21.17 -18.74
C ALA A 341 -6.26 21.16 -17.21
N GLY A 342 -5.70 20.10 -16.62
CA GLY A 342 -5.62 20.00 -15.17
C GLY A 342 -4.75 18.86 -14.66
N SER A 343 -4.83 18.66 -13.35
CA SER A 343 -4.08 17.67 -12.59
C SER A 343 -4.94 16.48 -12.19
N PHE A 344 -4.32 15.30 -12.20
CA PHE A 344 -4.94 14.04 -11.84
C PHE A 344 -4.27 13.47 -10.59
N ALA A 345 -5.06 13.00 -9.64
CA ALA A 345 -4.54 12.31 -8.46
C ALA A 345 -4.12 10.88 -8.83
N VAL A 346 -4.90 10.22 -9.69
CA VAL A 346 -4.67 8.85 -10.14
C VAL A 346 -4.87 8.74 -11.65
N ILE A 347 -3.98 8.02 -12.34
CA ILE A 347 -4.14 7.64 -13.74
C ILE A 347 -4.11 6.10 -13.81
N LYS A 348 -5.19 5.49 -14.30
CA LYS A 348 -5.31 4.04 -14.45
C LYS A 348 -5.35 3.69 -15.93
N GLY A 349 -4.58 2.70 -16.37
CA GLY A 349 -4.69 2.19 -17.74
C GLY A 349 -4.02 0.83 -17.91
N ASN A 350 -4.27 0.16 -19.03
CA ASN A 350 -3.49 -1.01 -19.46
C ASN A 350 -2.11 -0.60 -20.01
N GLU A 351 -1.28 -1.57 -20.38
CA GLU A 351 0.07 -1.32 -20.92
C GLU A 351 0.05 -0.36 -22.12
N GLY A 352 -0.85 -0.53 -23.09
CA GLY A 352 -0.94 0.31 -24.28
C GLY A 352 -1.34 1.76 -23.98
N GLU A 353 -2.27 1.95 -23.06
CA GLU A 353 -2.74 3.27 -22.62
C GLU A 353 -1.64 4.04 -21.87
N ILE A 354 -0.94 3.38 -20.94
CA ILE A 354 0.16 4.02 -20.20
C ILE A 354 1.36 4.28 -21.11
N GLN A 355 1.67 3.41 -22.07
CA GLN A 355 2.72 3.70 -23.06
C GLN A 355 2.37 4.91 -23.95
N THR A 356 1.08 5.07 -24.29
CA THR A 356 0.60 6.26 -25.03
C THR A 356 0.85 7.54 -24.22
N LEU A 357 0.58 7.52 -22.90
CA LEU A 357 0.87 8.62 -21.99
C LEU A 357 2.37 8.90 -21.85
N HIS A 358 3.21 7.85 -21.93
CA HIS A 358 4.67 7.98 -21.91
C HIS A 358 5.25 8.60 -23.18
N GLY A 359 4.45 8.80 -24.24
CA GLY A 359 4.91 9.34 -25.52
C GLY A 359 5.46 8.30 -26.49
N ALA A 360 5.25 7.01 -26.22
CA ALA A 360 5.55 5.95 -27.18
C ALA A 360 4.47 5.89 -28.26
N SER A 361 4.88 5.82 -29.53
CA SER A 361 3.97 5.58 -30.67
C SER A 361 3.51 4.12 -30.68
N VAL A 362 2.60 3.76 -29.79
CA VAL A 362 1.98 2.43 -29.76
C VAL A 362 0.72 2.44 -30.63
N THR A 363 0.65 1.52 -31.57
CA THR A 363 -0.57 1.29 -32.34
C THR A 363 -1.38 0.22 -31.62
N GLN A 364 -2.43 0.61 -30.88
CA GLN A 364 -3.26 -0.31 -30.11
C GLN A 364 -4.47 -0.78 -30.94
N ARG A 365 -4.71 -2.10 -31.02
CA ARG A 365 -5.87 -2.68 -31.73
C ARG A 365 -6.97 -3.04 -30.71
N GLY A 366 -7.82 -2.07 -30.35
CA GLY A 366 -8.88 -2.28 -29.35
C GLY A 366 -8.40 -2.15 -27.90
N VAL A 367 -9.17 -2.68 -26.93
CA VAL A 367 -8.81 -2.65 -25.49
C VAL A 367 -7.96 -3.85 -25.05
N ASP A 368 -7.88 -4.88 -25.89
CA ASP A 368 -7.07 -6.07 -25.64
C ASP A 368 -5.60 -5.77 -25.93
N SER A 369 -4.72 -6.02 -24.96
CA SER A 369 -3.28 -5.77 -25.07
C SER A 369 -2.52 -7.05 -24.77
N ASP A 370 -1.78 -7.58 -25.75
CA ASP A 370 -0.71 -8.54 -25.48
C ASP A 370 0.44 -7.79 -24.80
N SER A 371 0.83 -8.17 -23.58
CA SER A 371 1.92 -7.51 -22.87
C SER A 371 3.25 -7.80 -23.57
N THR A 372 3.92 -6.75 -24.05
CA THR A 372 5.20 -6.87 -24.77
C THR A 372 6.39 -6.53 -23.88
N LEU A 373 6.16 -5.74 -22.84
CA LEU A 373 7.22 -5.27 -21.94
C LEU A 373 7.50 -6.25 -20.81
N SER A 374 8.79 -6.40 -20.48
CA SER A 374 9.19 -7.04 -19.22
C SER A 374 8.71 -6.25 -18.00
N LEU A 375 8.60 -6.91 -16.86
CA LEU A 375 8.15 -6.29 -15.61
C LEU A 375 9.00 -5.08 -15.19
N ALA A 376 10.32 -5.13 -15.42
CA ALA A 376 11.22 -4.01 -15.14
C ALA A 376 10.97 -2.82 -16.06
N GLN A 377 10.71 -3.07 -17.35
CA GLN A 377 10.35 -2.01 -18.30
C GLN A 377 9.00 -1.40 -17.96
N ARG A 378 7.99 -2.22 -17.65
CA ARG A 378 6.67 -1.73 -17.21
C ARG A 378 6.81 -0.84 -15.96
N ALA A 379 7.60 -1.25 -14.97
CA ALA A 379 7.89 -0.45 -13.78
C ALA A 379 8.54 0.90 -14.10
N SER A 380 9.52 0.92 -15.01
CA SER A 380 10.17 2.16 -15.46
C SER A 380 9.20 3.11 -16.16
N VAL A 381 8.34 2.59 -17.04
CA VAL A 381 7.33 3.37 -17.77
C VAL A 381 6.33 3.99 -16.78
N VAL A 382 5.77 3.19 -15.88
CA VAL A 382 4.80 3.66 -14.86
C VAL A 382 5.42 4.72 -13.96
N GLN A 383 6.66 4.52 -13.49
CA GLN A 383 7.37 5.50 -12.67
C GLN A 383 7.61 6.82 -13.44
N SER A 384 7.99 6.74 -14.71
CA SER A 384 8.23 7.93 -15.53
C SER A 384 6.94 8.74 -15.76
N VAL A 385 5.83 8.07 -16.08
CA VAL A 385 4.52 8.73 -16.27
C VAL A 385 4.05 9.36 -14.95
N ALA A 386 4.22 8.66 -13.82
CA ALA A 386 3.88 9.18 -12.50
C ALA A 386 4.67 10.45 -12.15
N ARG A 387 5.98 10.48 -12.44
CA ARG A 387 6.81 11.69 -12.28
C ARG A 387 6.38 12.83 -13.19
N ALA A 388 6.12 12.53 -14.47
CA ALA A 388 5.78 13.53 -15.47
C ALA A 388 4.46 14.26 -15.14
N HIS A 389 3.49 13.54 -14.61
CA HIS A 389 2.16 14.09 -14.30
C HIS A 389 1.94 14.38 -12.81
N SER A 390 2.93 14.13 -11.95
CA SER A 390 2.81 14.25 -10.49
C SER A 390 1.59 13.51 -9.94
N ALA A 391 1.33 12.32 -10.47
CA ALA A 391 0.14 11.52 -10.20
C ALA A 391 0.53 10.10 -9.78
N VAL A 392 -0.36 9.41 -9.06
CA VAL A 392 -0.23 7.95 -8.87
C VAL A 392 -0.68 7.25 -10.15
N VAL A 393 0.18 6.41 -10.73
CA VAL A 393 -0.12 5.69 -11.97
C VAL A 393 -0.27 4.20 -11.69
N LEU A 394 -1.38 3.62 -12.13
CA LEU A 394 -1.69 2.19 -12.06
C LEU A 394 -1.73 1.61 -13.49
N MET A 395 -0.76 0.75 -13.82
CA MET A 395 -0.77 -0.05 -15.04
C MET A 395 -1.31 -1.44 -14.75
N THR A 396 -2.49 -1.76 -15.29
CA THR A 396 -3.12 -3.07 -15.08
C THR A 396 -2.51 -4.15 -15.97
N GLY A 397 -2.50 -5.41 -15.50
CA GLY A 397 -2.07 -6.58 -16.26
C GLY A 397 -2.20 -7.88 -15.46
N VAL A 398 -1.50 -8.95 -15.84
CA VAL A 398 -1.40 -10.18 -15.01
C VAL A 398 -0.81 -9.85 -13.63
N THR A 399 0.15 -8.93 -13.62
CA THR A 399 0.65 -8.27 -12.42
C THR A 399 0.46 -6.78 -12.62
N ASP A 400 -0.30 -6.15 -11.73
CA ASP A 400 -0.51 -4.71 -11.73
C ASP A 400 0.75 -3.99 -11.26
N ILE A 401 1.00 -2.79 -11.76
CA ILE A 401 2.14 -1.97 -11.31
C ILE A 401 1.64 -0.59 -10.92
N LEU A 402 2.00 -0.16 -9.71
CA LEU A 402 1.59 1.11 -9.13
C LEU A 402 2.81 1.96 -8.83
N SER A 403 2.82 3.24 -9.20
CA SER A 403 3.90 4.16 -8.80
C SER A 403 3.39 5.54 -8.44
N ASP A 404 3.97 6.15 -7.40
CA ASP A 404 3.83 7.56 -7.06
C ASP A 404 4.97 8.43 -7.66
N GLY A 405 5.77 7.84 -8.56
CA GLY A 405 6.94 8.46 -9.17
C GLY A 405 8.22 8.33 -8.32
N ARG A 406 8.13 8.09 -7.02
CA ARG A 406 9.29 7.83 -6.15
C ARG A 406 9.45 6.36 -5.86
N ARG A 407 8.35 5.70 -5.50
CA ARG A 407 8.23 4.29 -5.19
C ARG A 407 7.41 3.59 -6.27
N THR A 408 7.71 2.33 -6.49
CA THR A 408 7.00 1.50 -7.46
C THR A 408 6.72 0.15 -6.82
N PHE A 409 5.45 -0.24 -6.83
CA PHE A 409 4.92 -1.49 -6.31
C PHE A 409 4.42 -2.35 -7.47
N ARG A 410 4.40 -3.66 -7.26
CA ARG A 410 3.92 -4.67 -8.20
C ARG A 410 3.13 -5.74 -7.48
#